data_AF-A0A6J4HHW8-F1
#
_entry.id   AF-A0A6J4HHW8-F1
#
_cell.length_a   1.000
_cell.length_b   1.000
_cell.length_c   1.000
_cell.angle_alpha   90.00
_cell.angle_beta   90.00
_cell.angle_gamma   90.00
#
_symmetry.space_group_name_H-M   'P 1'
#
loop_
_entity.id
_entity.type
_entity.pdbx_description
1 polymer ?
#
loop_
_entity_poly.entity_id
_entity_poly.type
_entity_poly.pdbx_seq_one_letter_code
_entity_poly.pdbx_strand_id
1 'polypeptide(L)'
;MSGLDTGAVVAGGAVGLVLLSVPVGVAVAAFGTDDDSPMWLIITPAFVLAFIVAGAVAARRSSAAPARNGAAAAGAAIAVVFVLAVARNVLTGGGLGAASVVTIVFALLFGSSLAIVGGVLATRRRRRDLDEGELRA
;
A
#
# COMPACT_ATOMS: atom_id res chain seq x y z
N MET A 1 11.65 9.29 21.37
CA MET A 1 12.55 8.68 20.36
C MET A 1 11.66 8.10 19.26
N SER A 2 11.51 8.82 18.15
CA SER A 2 10.59 8.44 17.07
C SER A 2 11.11 7.20 16.34
N GLY A 3 10.58 6.03 16.70
CA GLY A 3 10.93 4.73 16.10
C GLY A 3 10.47 4.53 14.65
N LEU A 4 10.11 5.61 13.95
CA LEU A 4 9.73 5.63 12.55
C LEU A 4 10.94 5.94 11.69
N ASP A 5 11.35 4.96 10.89
CA ASP A 5 12.36 5.17 9.84
C ASP A 5 11.67 5.77 8.61
N THR A 6 11.86 7.08 8.41
CA THR A 6 11.30 7.81 7.27
C THR A 6 11.73 7.22 5.93
N GLY A 7 12.96 6.71 5.82
CA GLY A 7 13.46 6.09 4.60
C GLY A 7 12.75 4.79 4.28
N ALA A 8 12.47 3.97 5.29
CA ALA A 8 11.67 2.75 5.13
C ALA A 8 10.22 3.06 4.73
N VAL A 9 9.62 4.09 5.33
CA VAL A 9 8.25 4.55 5.03
C VAL A 9 8.15 5.05 3.60
N VAL A 10 9.05 5.93 3.17
CA VAL A 10 9.08 6.48 1.80
C VAL A 10 9.29 5.37 0.77
N ALA A 11 10.17 4.42 1.05
CA ALA A 11 10.44 3.31 0.15
C ALA A 11 9.24 2.37 -0.03
N GLY A 12 8.64 1.95 1.08
CA GLY A 12 7.43 1.12 1.03
C GLY A 12 6.28 1.87 0.36
N GLY A 13 6.14 3.17 0.67
CA GLY A 13 5.15 4.05 0.07
C GLY A 13 5.30 4.18 -1.44
N ALA A 14 6.52 4.44 -1.93
CA ALA A 14 6.81 4.55 -3.36
C ALA A 14 6.52 3.25 -4.11
N VAL A 15 6.93 2.11 -3.56
CA VAL A 15 6.65 0.80 -4.18
C VAL A 15 5.15 0.51 -4.22
N GLY A 16 4.44 0.76 -3.12
CA GLY A 16 2.98 0.62 -3.06
C GLY A 16 2.27 1.51 -4.07
N LEU A 17 2.72 2.77 -4.19
CA LEU A 17 2.17 3.73 -5.13
C LEU A 17 2.31 3.22 -6.56
N VAL A 18 3.51 2.81 -6.98
CA VAL A 18 3.76 2.32 -8.34
C VAL A 18 2.94 1.06 -8.65
N LEU A 19 2.91 0.11 -7.71
CA LEU A 19 2.15 -1.14 -7.87
C LEU A 19 0.64 -0.94 -7.93
N LEU A 20 0.14 0.15 -7.37
CA LEU A 20 -1.26 0.51 -7.49
C LEU A 20 -1.52 1.33 -8.75
N SER A 21 -0.75 2.39 -8.99
CA SER A 21 -1.02 3.37 -10.04
C SER A 21 -0.80 2.82 -11.44
N VAL A 22 0.20 1.96 -11.65
CA VAL A 22 0.51 1.43 -12.98
C VAL A 22 -0.59 0.48 -13.48
N PRO A 23 -1.00 -0.57 -12.74
CA PRO A 23 -2.06 -1.45 -13.20
C PRO A 23 -3.40 -0.74 -13.34
N VAL A 24 -3.72 0.20 -12.45
CA VAL A 24 -4.94 1.02 -12.54
C VAL A 24 -4.90 1.89 -13.80
N GLY A 25 -3.79 2.57 -14.08
CA GLY A 25 -3.64 3.41 -15.27
C GLY A 25 -3.76 2.61 -16.56
N VAL A 26 -3.13 1.42 -16.61
CA VAL A 26 -3.25 0.49 -17.76
C VAL A 26 -4.68 0.00 -17.91
N ALA A 27 -5.35 -0.38 -16.81
CA ALA A 27 -6.72 -0.86 -16.86
C ALA A 27 -7.70 0.22 -17.34
N VAL A 28 -7.57 1.45 -16.84
CA VAL A 28 -8.39 2.59 -17.29
C VAL A 28 -8.14 2.88 -18.77
N ALA A 29 -6.88 2.85 -19.22
CA ALA A 29 -6.55 3.09 -20.62
C ALA A 29 -7.06 1.98 -21.56
N ALA A 30 -7.11 0.73 -21.10
CA ALA A 30 -7.51 -0.41 -21.90
C ALA A 30 -9.03 -0.66 -21.90
N PHE A 31 -9.71 -0.43 -20.78
CA PHE A 31 -11.10 -0.83 -20.57
C PHE A 31 -12.07 0.33 -20.31
N GLY A 32 -11.60 1.59 -20.37
CA GLY A 32 -12.43 2.76 -20.07
C GLY A 32 -12.82 2.85 -18.59
N THR A 33 -13.92 3.51 -18.26
CA THR A 33 -14.44 3.62 -16.89
C THR A 33 -15.93 3.30 -16.79
N ASP A 34 -16.43 2.49 -17.74
CA ASP A 34 -17.85 2.12 -17.78
C ASP A 34 -18.20 1.13 -16.66
N ASP A 35 -19.45 1.18 -16.18
CA ASP A 35 -19.90 0.37 -15.02
C ASP A 35 -19.85 -1.14 -15.27
N ASP A 36 -19.94 -1.58 -16.54
CA ASP A 36 -19.80 -2.99 -16.95
C ASP A 36 -18.34 -3.43 -17.15
N SER A 37 -17.38 -2.54 -16.89
CA SER A 37 -15.97 -2.84 -17.11
C SER A 37 -15.43 -3.86 -16.11
N PRO A 38 -14.72 -4.91 -16.57
CA PRO A 38 -14.11 -5.91 -15.68
C PRO A 38 -12.91 -5.37 -14.89
N MET A 39 -12.71 -4.05 -14.83
CA MET A 39 -11.61 -3.38 -14.12
C MET A 39 -11.44 -3.83 -12.68
N TRP A 40 -12.54 -4.17 -11.99
CA TRP A 40 -12.47 -4.65 -10.61
C TRP A 40 -11.59 -5.91 -10.47
N LEU A 41 -11.53 -6.77 -11.50
CA LEU A 41 -10.66 -7.96 -11.55
C LEU A 41 -9.17 -7.61 -11.56
N ILE A 42 -8.81 -6.39 -11.97
CA ILE A 42 -7.41 -5.93 -12.04
C ILE A 42 -7.11 -5.03 -10.84
N ILE A 43 -8.00 -4.09 -10.53
CA ILE A 43 -7.81 -3.11 -9.46
C ILE A 43 -7.77 -3.80 -8.10
N THR A 44 -8.64 -4.78 -7.85
CA THR A 44 -8.70 -5.46 -6.54
C THR A 44 -7.40 -6.20 -6.23
N PRO A 45 -6.87 -7.10 -7.08
CA PRO A 45 -5.60 -7.76 -6.80
C PRO A 45 -4.42 -6.78 -6.82
N ALA A 46 -4.41 -5.77 -7.69
CA ALA A 46 -3.37 -4.74 -7.68
C ALA A 46 -3.34 -3.98 -6.35
N PHE A 47 -4.51 -3.60 -5.82
CA PHE A 47 -4.66 -2.98 -4.52
C PHE A 47 -4.11 -3.88 -3.41
N VAL A 48 -4.54 -5.14 -3.38
CA VAL A 48 -4.09 -6.09 -2.35
C VAL A 48 -2.57 -6.29 -2.40
N LEU A 49 -2.02 -6.53 -3.59
CA LEU A 49 -0.58 -6.73 -3.79
C LEU A 49 0.22 -5.48 -3.43
N ALA A 50 -0.23 -4.30 -3.85
CA ALA A 50 0.45 -3.04 -3.56
C ALA A 50 0.66 -2.83 -2.06
N PHE A 51 -0.37 -3.04 -1.23
CA PHE A 51 -0.26 -2.84 0.22
C PHE A 51 0.57 -3.91 0.91
N ILE A 52 0.41 -5.18 0.52
CA ILE A 52 1.23 -6.27 1.07
C ILE A 52 2.71 -6.02 0.76
N VAL A 53 3.03 -5.66 -0.49
CA VAL A 53 4.42 -5.43 -0.92
C VAL A 53 4.98 -4.16 -0.28
N ALA A 54 4.20 -3.08 -0.20
CA ALA A 54 4.61 -1.84 0.48
C ALA A 54 5.00 -2.11 1.94
N GLY A 55 4.15 -2.84 2.68
CA GLY A 55 4.41 -3.24 4.05
C GLY A 55 5.65 -4.14 4.17
N ALA A 56 5.81 -5.09 3.25
CA ALA A 56 6.98 -5.98 3.21
C ALA A 56 8.29 -5.22 2.95
N VAL A 57 8.30 -4.25 2.02
CA VAL A 57 9.48 -3.42 1.70
C VAL A 57 9.86 -2.54 2.89
N ALA A 58 8.89 -1.88 3.52
CA ALA A 58 9.14 -1.06 4.70
C ALA A 58 9.66 -1.89 5.88
N ALA A 59 9.09 -3.07 6.12
CA ALA A 59 9.55 -3.98 7.16
C ALA A 59 10.97 -4.53 6.91
N ARG A 60 11.35 -4.74 5.65
CA ARG A 60 12.72 -5.17 5.29
C ARG A 60 13.77 -4.10 5.56
N ARG A 61 13.42 -2.81 5.41
CA ARG A 61 14.36 -1.70 5.60
C ARG A 61 14.59 -1.30 7.06
N SER A 62 13.69 -1.64 7.98
CA SER A 62 13.86 -1.32 9.40
C SER A 62 13.81 -2.58 10.28
N SER A 63 14.92 -2.89 10.96
CA SER A 63 15.00 -3.98 11.94
C SER A 63 14.36 -3.67 13.31
N ALA A 64 14.27 -2.40 13.70
CA ALA A 64 13.89 -2.02 15.06
C ALA A 64 12.38 -2.12 15.34
N ALA A 65 11.52 -1.85 14.35
CA ALA A 65 10.06 -1.90 14.51
C ALA A 65 9.32 -2.27 13.20
N PRO A 66 9.44 -3.52 12.70
CA PRO A 66 8.97 -3.92 11.36
C PRO A 66 7.46 -3.70 11.15
N ALA A 67 6.65 -4.01 12.18
CA ALA A 67 5.19 -3.90 12.09
C ALA A 67 4.71 -2.44 12.10
N ARG A 68 5.31 -1.57 12.94
CA ARG A 68 4.95 -0.15 13.01
C ARG A 68 5.39 0.60 11.74
N ASN A 69 6.56 0.27 11.21
CA ASN A 69 7.08 0.89 9.99
C ASN A 69 6.34 0.38 8.73
N GLY A 70 5.91 -0.88 8.71
CA GLY A 70 5.00 -1.41 7.69
C GLY A 70 3.63 -0.72 7.69
N ALA A 71 3.02 -0.56 8.86
CA ALA A 71 1.75 0.16 9.00
C ALA A 71 1.86 1.63 8.56
N ALA A 72 2.93 2.32 8.99
CA ALA A 72 3.15 3.72 8.63
C ALA A 72 3.46 3.91 7.13
N ALA A 73 4.19 2.97 6.50
CA ALA A 73 4.45 3.00 5.06
C ALA A 73 3.16 2.88 4.23
N ALA A 74 2.24 2.00 4.62
CA ALA A 74 0.95 1.92 3.97
C ALA A 74 0.07 3.13 4.24
N GLY A 75 0.03 3.62 5.48
CA GLY A 75 -0.65 4.87 5.81
C GLY A 75 -0.16 6.02 4.92
N ALA A 76 1.16 6.15 4.75
CA ALA A 76 1.76 7.16 3.86
C ALA A 76 1.41 6.94 2.39
N ALA A 77 1.46 5.70 1.89
CA ALA A 77 1.08 5.36 0.51
C ALA A 77 -0.37 5.75 0.19
N ILE A 78 -1.29 5.38 1.08
CA ILE A 78 -2.72 5.70 0.92
C ILE A 78 -2.93 7.20 1.05
N ALA A 79 -2.28 7.86 2.01
CA ALA A 79 -2.37 9.30 2.17
C ALA A 79 -1.96 10.04 0.88
N VAL A 80 -0.89 9.61 0.21
CA VAL A 80 -0.46 10.21 -1.07
C VAL A 80 -1.49 9.98 -2.17
N VAL A 81 -1.94 8.73 -2.37
CA VAL A 81 -2.97 8.42 -3.37
C VAL A 81 -4.24 9.23 -3.12
N PHE A 82 -4.60 9.39 -1.85
CA PHE A 82 -5.77 10.12 -1.44
C PHE A 82 -5.65 11.63 -1.67
N VAL A 83 -4.53 12.24 -1.27
CA VAL A 83 -4.25 13.66 -1.55
C VAL A 83 -4.33 13.94 -3.04
N LEU A 84 -3.79 13.05 -3.88
CA LEU A 84 -3.89 13.16 -5.34
C LEU A 84 -5.33 13.03 -5.85
N ALA A 85 -6.12 12.09 -5.31
CA ALA A 85 -7.52 11.91 -5.69
C ALA A 85 -8.39 13.10 -5.29
N VAL A 86 -8.20 13.66 -4.09
CA VAL A 86 -8.87 14.87 -3.61
C VAL A 86 -8.47 16.06 -4.47
N ALA A 87 -7.17 16.26 -4.68
CA ALA A 87 -6.67 17.36 -5.51
C ALA A 87 -7.27 17.29 -6.91
N ARG A 88 -7.29 16.10 -7.53
CA ARG A 88 -7.95 15.88 -8.83
C ARG A 88 -9.43 16.26 -8.77
N ASN A 89 -10.16 15.76 -7.76
CA ASN A 89 -11.60 15.98 -7.65
C ASN A 89 -11.95 17.48 -7.49
N VAL A 90 -11.21 18.19 -6.63
CA VAL A 90 -11.30 19.65 -6.44
C VAL A 90 -10.97 20.40 -7.74
N LEU A 91 -9.91 20.01 -8.45
CA LEU A 91 -9.52 20.63 -9.73
C LEU A 91 -10.54 20.39 -10.84
N THR A 92 -11.26 19.27 -10.81
CA THR A 92 -12.35 18.96 -11.75
C THR A 92 -13.71 19.57 -11.33
N GLY A 93 -13.74 20.37 -10.26
CA GLY A 93 -14.96 21.03 -9.77
C GLY A 93 -15.93 20.09 -9.04
N GLY A 94 -15.49 18.88 -8.68
CA GLY A 94 -16.30 17.92 -7.94
C GLY A 94 -16.22 18.14 -6.43
N GLY A 95 -17.35 17.95 -5.75
CA GLY A 95 -17.44 18.00 -4.29
C GLY A 95 -17.03 16.68 -3.63
N LEU A 96 -16.53 16.75 -2.40
CA LEU A 96 -16.36 15.56 -1.55
C LEU A 96 -17.70 15.19 -0.92
N GLY A 97 -18.41 14.24 -1.53
CA GLY A 97 -19.62 13.68 -0.94
C GLY A 97 -19.33 12.76 0.25
N ALA A 98 -20.33 12.55 1.11
CA ALA A 98 -20.22 11.64 2.26
C ALA A 98 -19.82 10.20 1.84
N ALA A 99 -20.32 9.73 0.70
CA ALA A 99 -19.96 8.44 0.13
C ALA A 99 -18.45 8.33 -0.16
N SER A 100 -17.85 9.39 -0.72
CA SER A 100 -16.41 9.43 -0.97
C SER A 100 -15.63 9.29 0.33
N VAL A 101 -15.98 10.06 1.36
CA VAL A 101 -15.35 10.02 2.70
C VAL A 101 -15.37 8.61 3.29
N VAL A 102 -16.52 7.93 3.22
CA VAL A 102 -16.66 6.55 3.70
C VAL A 102 -15.74 5.60 2.93
N THR A 103 -15.73 5.67 1.60
CA THR A 103 -14.83 4.84 0.76
C THR A 103 -13.36 5.03 1.13
N ILE A 104 -12.95 6.27 1.41
CA ILE A 104 -11.58 6.62 1.78
C ILE A 104 -11.19 5.99 3.13
N VAL A 105 -12.06 6.12 4.14
CA VAL A 105 -11.81 5.55 5.46
C VAL A 105 -11.71 4.03 5.39
N PHE A 106 -12.60 3.38 4.63
CA PHE A 106 -12.54 1.94 4.41
C PHE A 106 -11.26 1.51 3.68
N ALA A 107 -10.86 2.24 2.63
CA ALA A 107 -9.63 1.95 1.90
C ALA A 107 -8.39 2.09 2.79
N LEU A 108 -8.35 3.13 3.65
CA LEU A 108 -7.30 3.34 4.65
C LEU A 108 -7.21 2.17 5.64
N LEU A 109 -8.33 1.78 6.24
CA LEU A 109 -8.39 0.69 7.21
C LEU A 109 -7.96 -0.64 6.57
N PHE A 110 -8.49 -0.93 5.38
CA PHE A 110 -8.22 -2.17 4.67
C PHE A 110 -6.76 -2.25 4.18
N GLY A 111 -6.26 -1.20 3.53
CA GLY A 111 -4.87 -1.14 3.07
C GLY A 111 -3.86 -1.15 4.21
N SER A 112 -4.14 -0.47 5.33
CA SER A 112 -3.30 -0.53 6.54
C SER A 112 -3.24 -1.95 7.10
N SER A 113 -4.36 -2.66 7.14
CA SER A 113 -4.43 -4.05 7.61
C SER A 113 -3.59 -4.98 6.72
N LEU A 114 -3.70 -4.84 5.40
CA LEU A 114 -2.92 -5.63 4.43
C LEU A 114 -1.41 -5.38 4.53
N ALA A 115 -1.02 -4.14 4.77
CA ALA A 115 0.39 -3.81 4.91
C ALA A 115 1.00 -4.29 6.23
N ILE A 116 0.21 -4.32 7.31
CA ILE A 116 0.61 -5.01 8.54
C ILE A 116 0.86 -6.49 8.24
N VAL A 117 -0.03 -7.15 7.51
CA VAL A 117 0.16 -8.55 7.07
C VAL A 117 1.43 -8.71 6.25
N GLY A 118 1.67 -7.83 5.27
CA GLY A 118 2.89 -7.83 4.46
C GLY A 118 4.17 -7.65 5.30
N GLY A 119 4.15 -6.76 6.27
CA GLY A 119 5.25 -6.55 7.20
C GLY A 119 5.52 -7.77 8.10
N VAL A 120 4.48 -8.42 8.60
CA VAL A 120 4.58 -9.65 9.41
C VAL A 120 5.16 -10.80 8.57
N LEU A 121 4.68 -11.00 7.34
CA LEU A 121 5.18 -12.04 6.45
C LEU A 121 6.66 -11.85 6.11
N ALA A 122 7.08 -10.61 5.83
CA ALA A 122 8.48 -10.29 5.57
C ALA A 122 9.37 -10.59 6.78
N THR A 123 8.89 -10.25 7.99
CA THR A 123 9.62 -10.49 9.23
C THR A 123 9.76 -12.00 9.52
N ARG A 124 8.71 -12.79 9.29
CA ARG A 124 8.73 -14.25 9.48
C ARG A 124 9.69 -14.95 8.51
N ARG A 125 9.69 -14.55 7.24
CA ARG A 125 10.63 -15.10 6.23
C ARG A 125 12.07 -14.88 6.65
N ARG A 126 12.42 -13.66 7.10
CA ARG A 126 13.78 -13.34 7.54
C ARG A 126 14.26 -14.19 8.73
N ARG A 127 13.38 -14.54 9.66
CA ARG A 127 13.74 -15.43 10.79
C ARG A 127 14.06 -16.83 10.30
N ARG A 128 13.21 -17.38 9.43
CA ARG A 128 13.44 -18.69 8.83
C ARG A 128 14.76 -18.79 8.08
N ASP A 129 15.13 -17.75 7.32
CA ASP A 129 16.38 -17.73 6.56
C ASP A 129 17.63 -17.71 7.47
N LEU A 130 17.53 -17.13 8.67
CA LEU A 130 18.62 -17.13 9.66
C LEU A 130 18.77 -18.49 10.33
N ASP A 131 17.66 -19.11 10.73
CA ASP A 131 17.67 -20.45 11.34
C ASP A 131 18.25 -21.51 10.38
N GLU A 132 17.92 -21.42 9.09
CA GLU A 132 18.48 -22.30 8.05
C GLU A 132 19.98 -22.04 7.79
N GLY A 133 20.46 -20.82 8.05
CA GLY A 133 21.88 -20.46 7.94
C GLY A 133 22.73 -21.01 9.07
N GLU A 134 22.23 -20.97 10.31
CA GLU A 134 22.91 -21.54 11.48
C GLU A 134 23.04 -23.06 11.40
N LEU A 135 22.06 -23.76 10.82
CA LEU A 135 22.11 -25.22 10.62
C LEU A 135 23.13 -25.67 9.56
N ARG A 136 23.64 -24.74 8.72
CA ARG A 136 24.59 -25.03 7.65
C ARG A 136 26.03 -24.64 8.00
N ALA A 137 26.24 -23.91 9.10
CA ALA A 137 27.54 -23.48 9.59
C ALA A 137 28.14 -24.49 10.58
#